data_AF-A0A9D1HKD3-F1
#
_entry.id   AF-A0A9D1HKD3-F1
#
_cell.length_a   1.000
_cell.length_b   1.000
_cell.length_c   1.000
_cell.angle_alpha   90.00
_cell.angle_beta   90.00
_cell.angle_gamma   90.00
#
_symmetry.space_group_name_H-M   'P 1'
#
loop_
_entity.id
_entity.type
_entity.pdbx_description
1 polymer ?
#
loop_
_entity_poly.entity_id
_entity_poly.type
_entity_poly.pdbx_seq_one_letter_code
_entity_poly.pdbx_strand_id
1 'polypeptide(L)'
;MSILETLFGEATVNPFLQNLHILPVFLDIAMLICCFNLLCYLYRVIKGPALADRAVAMDSCGVAVMSLIVIYSIRQGTSLYMSCALVIAILGFIGMVGLSKYIQSGNIVDTGNIVLNIEEAEYLKDMEDSVASEDLQKKAEEAHQKTAENQVSTAKRQQHQYRRHHNRK
;
A
#
# COMPACT_ATOMS: atom_id res chain seq x y z
N MET A 1 -23.45 -22.17 -11.18
CA MET A 1 -24.31 -21.54 -12.20
C MET A 1 -24.99 -20.37 -11.51
N SER A 2 -24.47 -19.17 -11.74
CA SER A 2 -24.62 -18.02 -10.83
C SER A 2 -25.92 -17.26 -11.10
N ILE A 3 -26.53 -16.69 -10.05
CA ILE A 3 -27.75 -15.85 -10.06
C ILE A 3 -27.73 -14.76 -11.15
N LEU A 4 -26.55 -14.30 -11.55
CA LEU A 4 -26.33 -13.39 -12.68
C LEU A 4 -26.76 -13.95 -14.05
N GLU A 5 -26.56 -15.25 -14.32
CA GLU A 5 -27.07 -15.88 -15.55
C GLU A 5 -28.59 -15.99 -15.52
N THR A 6 -29.20 -16.20 -14.35
CA THR A 6 -30.66 -16.29 -14.21
C THR A 6 -31.33 -14.95 -14.46
N LEU A 7 -30.82 -13.86 -13.87
CA LEU A 7 -31.37 -12.50 -14.06
C LEU A 7 -31.18 -11.95 -15.48
N PHE A 8 -30.03 -12.17 -16.11
CA PHE A 8 -29.81 -11.75 -17.49
C PHE A 8 -30.45 -12.69 -18.52
N GLY A 9 -30.53 -13.98 -18.20
CA GLY A 9 -31.21 -14.99 -19.02
C GLY A 9 -32.68 -14.64 -19.20
N GLU A 10 -33.39 -14.32 -18.11
CA GLU A 10 -34.81 -13.94 -18.18
C GLU A 10 -35.07 -12.70 -19.03
N ALA A 11 -34.24 -11.66 -18.93
CA ALA A 11 -34.37 -10.46 -19.77
C ALA A 11 -34.22 -10.76 -21.28
N THR A 12 -33.45 -11.79 -21.64
CA THR A 12 -33.12 -12.13 -23.04
C THR A 12 -34.06 -13.18 -23.63
N VAL A 13 -34.57 -14.12 -22.83
CA VAL A 13 -35.48 -15.19 -23.30
C VAL A 13 -36.96 -14.80 -23.27
N ASN A 14 -37.29 -13.56 -22.88
CA ASN A 14 -38.66 -13.06 -22.92
C ASN A 14 -39.15 -12.93 -24.37
N PRO A 15 -40.13 -13.73 -24.82
CA PRO A 15 -40.64 -13.70 -26.19
C PRO A 15 -41.30 -12.36 -26.57
N PHE A 16 -41.71 -11.56 -25.57
CA PHE A 16 -42.21 -10.19 -25.78
C PHE A 16 -41.12 -9.21 -26.23
N LEU A 17 -39.91 -9.31 -25.68
CA LEU A 17 -38.77 -8.46 -26.05
C LEU A 17 -38.12 -8.93 -27.37
N GLN A 18 -38.16 -10.24 -27.64
CA GLN A 18 -37.61 -10.85 -28.85
C GLN A 18 -38.45 -10.54 -30.11
N ASN A 19 -39.77 -10.35 -29.97
CA ASN A 19 -40.65 -9.91 -31.06
C ASN A 19 -40.53 -8.40 -31.36
N LEU A 20 -39.79 -7.65 -30.55
CA LEU A 20 -39.62 -6.22 -30.70
C LEU A 20 -38.33 -5.94 -31.48
N HIS A 21 -38.44 -5.82 -32.81
CA HIS A 21 -37.35 -5.41 -33.73
C HIS A 21 -36.59 -4.13 -33.28
N ILE A 22 -37.13 -3.39 -32.32
CA ILE A 22 -36.61 -2.13 -31.78
C ILE A 22 -35.40 -2.36 -30.86
N LEU A 23 -35.28 -3.53 -30.20
CA LEU A 23 -34.19 -3.80 -29.26
C LEU A 23 -32.78 -3.69 -29.90
N PRO A 24 -32.46 -4.36 -31.02
CA PRO A 24 -31.15 -4.22 -31.66
C PRO A 24 -30.89 -2.79 -32.16
N VAL A 25 -31.93 -2.11 -32.66
CA VAL A 25 -31.82 -0.70 -33.10
C VAL A 25 -31.47 0.21 -31.92
N PHE A 26 -32.09 -0.01 -30.76
CA PHE A 26 -31.80 0.74 -29.55
C PHE A 26 -30.36 0.53 -29.06
N LEU A 27 -29.88 -0.71 -29.05
CA LEU A 27 -28.50 -1.02 -28.67
C LEU A 27 -27.48 -0.37 -29.63
N ASP A 28 -27.79 -0.31 -30.92
CA ASP A 28 -26.92 0.29 -31.93
C ASP A 28 -26.84 1.81 -31.78
N ILE A 29 -27.99 2.45 -31.49
CA ILE A 29 -28.03 3.87 -31.15
C ILE A 29 -27.23 4.14 -29.85
N ALA A 30 -27.40 3.30 -28.82
CA ALA A 30 -26.65 3.44 -27.57
C ALA A 30 -25.14 3.30 -27.77
N MET A 31 -24.69 2.37 -28.61
CA MET A 31 -23.27 2.23 -28.98
C MET A 31 -22.75 3.46 -29.72
N LEU A 32 -23.52 4.03 -30.65
CA LEU A 32 -23.14 5.26 -31.35
C LEU A 32 -22.99 6.44 -30.38
N ILE A 33 -23.91 6.59 -29.44
CA ILE A 33 -23.83 7.64 -28.41
C ILE A 33 -22.60 7.44 -27.53
N CYS A 34 -22.30 6.20 -27.10
CA CYS A 34 -21.10 5.90 -26.31
C CYS A 34 -19.82 6.18 -27.10
N CYS A 35 -19.79 5.89 -28.40
CA CYS A 35 -18.65 6.20 -29.26
C CYS A 35 -18.44 7.72 -29.38
N PHE A 36 -19.51 8.49 -29.55
CA PHE A 36 -19.43 9.96 -29.57
C PHE A 36 -18.97 10.52 -28.22
N ASN A 37 -19.47 9.96 -27.12
CA ASN A 37 -19.07 10.30 -25.76
C ASN A 37 -17.56 10.05 -25.53
N LEU A 38 -17.04 8.90 -26.00
CA LEU A 38 -15.62 8.58 -25.96
C LEU A 38 -14.79 9.62 -26.74
N LEU A 39 -15.21 10.02 -27.95
CA LEU A 39 -14.54 11.07 -28.73
C LEU A 39 -14.49 12.41 -27.98
N CYS A 40 -15.59 12.80 -27.32
CA CYS A 40 -15.65 14.01 -26.52
C CYS A 40 -14.66 13.99 -25.35
N TYR A 41 -14.53 12.86 -24.64
CA TYR A 41 -13.55 12.72 -23.57
C TYR A 41 -12.12 12.73 -24.09
N LEU A 42 -11.82 12.06 -25.21
CA LEU A 42 -10.50 12.12 -25.85
C LEU A 42 -10.11 13.57 -26.19
N TYR A 43 -11.03 14.36 -26.74
CA TYR A 43 -10.78 15.77 -26.99
C TYR A 43 -10.46 16.55 -25.70
N ARG A 44 -11.18 16.27 -24.61
CA ARG A 44 -10.95 16.92 -23.30
C ARG A 44 -9.62 16.49 -22.68
N VAL A 45 -9.19 15.24 -22.83
CA VAL A 45 -7.87 14.76 -22.36
C VAL A 45 -6.74 15.56 -23.01
N ILE A 46 -6.83 15.85 -24.31
CA ILE A 46 -5.80 16.59 -25.04
C ILE A 46 -5.81 18.08 -24.67
N LYS A 47 -6.99 18.71 -24.65
CA LYS A 47 -7.13 20.16 -24.48
C LYS A 47 -7.31 20.63 -23.04
N GLY A 48 -7.42 19.71 -22.08
CA GLY A 48 -7.67 20.02 -20.67
C GLY A 48 -6.63 20.99 -20.09
N PRO A 49 -7.03 22.06 -19.39
CA PRO A 49 -6.10 23.08 -18.88
C PRO A 49 -5.36 22.62 -17.61
N ALA A 50 -6.01 21.84 -16.75
CA ALA A 50 -5.45 21.35 -15.49
C ALA A 50 -5.08 19.86 -15.61
N LEU A 51 -3.99 19.44 -14.93
CA LEU A 51 -3.57 18.04 -14.90
C LEU A 51 -4.67 17.12 -14.33
N ALA A 52 -5.36 17.59 -13.28
CA ALA A 52 -6.49 16.89 -12.68
C ALA A 52 -7.70 16.77 -13.64
N ASP A 53 -7.96 17.77 -14.48
CA ASP A 53 -9.05 17.70 -15.47
C ASP A 53 -8.76 16.65 -16.54
N ARG A 54 -7.49 16.54 -16.97
CA ARG A 54 -7.04 15.47 -17.89
C ARG A 54 -7.12 14.08 -17.26
N ALA A 55 -6.76 13.97 -15.98
CA ALA A 55 -6.83 12.72 -15.21
C ALA A 55 -8.28 12.19 -15.14
N VAL A 56 -9.22 13.06 -14.77
CA VAL A 56 -10.65 12.70 -14.70
C VAL A 56 -11.22 12.37 -16.09
N ALA A 57 -10.82 13.12 -17.13
CA ALA A 57 -11.23 12.82 -18.50
C ALA A 57 -10.69 11.46 -18.98
N MET A 58 -9.46 11.08 -18.58
CA MET A 58 -8.86 9.79 -18.90
C MET A 58 -9.59 8.62 -18.22
N ASP A 59 -9.97 8.77 -16.94
CA ASP A 59 -10.78 7.76 -16.25
C ASP A 59 -12.18 7.60 -16.89
N SER A 60 -12.78 8.72 -17.29
CA SER A 60 -14.07 8.74 -17.99
C SER A 60 -14.02 8.02 -19.35
N CYS A 61 -12.88 8.06 -20.06
CA CYS A 61 -12.67 7.24 -21.26
C CYS A 61 -12.72 5.73 -20.94
N GLY A 62 -12.16 5.31 -19.81
CA GLY A 62 -12.21 3.93 -19.34
C GLY A 62 -13.65 3.46 -19.11
N VAL A 63 -14.47 4.30 -18.48
CA VAL A 63 -15.91 4.02 -18.28
C VAL A 63 -16.66 3.96 -19.61
N ALA A 64 -16.37 4.86 -20.56
CA ALA A 64 -17.00 4.83 -21.89
C ALA A 64 -16.67 3.54 -22.66
N VAL A 65 -15.42 3.08 -22.59
CA VAL A 65 -15.01 1.78 -23.17
C VAL A 65 -15.69 0.62 -22.45
N MET A 66 -15.76 0.65 -21.12
CA MET A 66 -16.49 -0.36 -20.33
C MET A 66 -17.96 -0.43 -20.77
N SER A 67 -18.64 0.71 -20.94
CA SER A 67 -20.03 0.75 -21.41
C SER A 67 -20.19 0.14 -22.80
N LEU A 68 -19.27 0.41 -23.74
CA LEU A 68 -19.29 -0.22 -25.06
C LEU A 68 -19.17 -1.75 -24.97
N ILE A 69 -18.28 -2.26 -24.13
CA ILE A 69 -18.09 -3.70 -23.93
C ILE A 69 -19.35 -4.34 -23.33
N VAL A 70 -19.98 -3.68 -22.36
CA VAL A 70 -21.22 -4.19 -21.74
C VAL A 70 -22.37 -4.23 -22.75
N ILE A 71 -22.58 -3.15 -23.51
CA ILE A 71 -23.63 -3.10 -24.54
C ILE A 71 -23.37 -4.17 -25.62
N TYR A 72 -22.10 -4.33 -26.03
CA TYR A 72 -21.70 -5.37 -26.97
C TYR A 72 -21.93 -6.79 -26.41
N SER A 73 -21.67 -7.00 -25.12
CA SER A 73 -21.95 -8.26 -24.41
C SER A 73 -23.44 -8.63 -24.49
N ILE A 74 -24.31 -7.64 -24.27
CA ILE A 74 -25.77 -7.80 -24.37
C ILE A 74 -26.17 -8.13 -25.80
N ARG A 75 -25.60 -7.45 -26.80
CA ARG A 75 -25.85 -7.73 -28.22
C ARG A 75 -25.46 -9.15 -28.62
N GLN A 76 -24.34 -9.66 -28.10
CA GLN A 76 -23.88 -11.01 -28.37
C GLN A 76 -24.57 -12.09 -27.52
N GLY A 77 -25.38 -11.71 -26.52
CA GLY A 77 -26.08 -12.64 -25.65
C GLY A 77 -25.16 -13.53 -24.80
N THR A 78 -23.90 -13.11 -24.59
CA THR A 78 -22.90 -13.88 -23.83
C THR A 78 -22.35 -13.04 -22.69
N SER A 79 -22.13 -13.67 -21.53
CA SER A 79 -21.55 -13.04 -20.34
C SER A 79 -20.02 -12.98 -20.37
N LEU A 80 -19.37 -13.56 -21.38
CA LEU A 80 -17.91 -13.67 -21.48
C LEU A 80 -17.20 -12.31 -21.38
N TYR A 81 -17.81 -11.26 -21.94
CA TYR A 81 -17.23 -9.92 -21.98
C TYR A 81 -17.42 -9.13 -20.67
N MET A 82 -18.31 -9.56 -19.78
CA MET A 82 -18.56 -8.88 -18.50
C MET A 82 -17.34 -8.95 -17.57
N SER A 83 -16.57 -10.05 -17.62
CA SER A 83 -15.31 -10.17 -16.88
C SER A 83 -14.28 -9.13 -17.35
N CYS A 84 -14.21 -8.85 -18.66
CA CYS A 84 -13.33 -7.81 -19.19
C CYS A 84 -13.77 -6.42 -18.72
N ALA A 85 -15.08 -6.13 -18.74
CA ALA A 85 -15.61 -4.87 -18.23
C ALA A 85 -15.29 -4.65 -16.74
N LEU A 86 -15.38 -5.71 -15.92
CA LEU A 86 -15.00 -5.66 -14.50
C LEU A 86 -13.52 -5.34 -14.30
N VAL A 87 -12.63 -5.98 -15.07
CA VAL A 87 -11.19 -5.74 -14.99
C VAL A 87 -10.87 -4.29 -15.36
N ILE A 88 -11.48 -3.76 -16.42
CA ILE A 88 -11.30 -2.35 -16.82
C ILE A 88 -11.78 -1.40 -15.73
N ALA A 89 -12.91 -1.68 -15.10
CA ALA A 89 -13.43 -0.87 -14.00
C ALA A 89 -12.46 -0.81 -12.80
N ILE A 90 -11.90 -1.96 -12.41
CA ILE A 90 -10.94 -2.04 -11.29
C ILE A 90 -9.64 -1.32 -11.66
N LEU A 91 -9.12 -1.54 -12.88
CA LEU A 91 -7.89 -0.90 -13.35
C LEU A 91 -8.03 0.62 -13.46
N GLY A 92 -9.16 1.12 -13.97
CA GLY A 92 -9.44 2.56 -14.04
C GLY A 92 -9.47 3.18 -12.64
N PHE A 93 -10.20 2.55 -11.71
CA PHE A 93 -10.28 3.02 -10.33
C PHE A 93 -8.91 3.07 -9.63
N ILE A 94 -8.13 1.98 -9.69
CA ILE A 94 -6.79 1.93 -9.09
C ILE A 94 -5.86 2.97 -9.75
N GLY A 95 -5.92 3.09 -11.07
CA GLY A 95 -5.14 4.08 -11.82
C GLY A 95 -5.44 5.51 -11.40
N MET A 96 -6.72 5.87 -11.25
CA MET A 96 -7.14 7.22 -10.83
C MET A 96 -6.77 7.50 -9.36
N VAL A 97 -6.89 6.52 -8.46
CA VAL A 97 -6.45 6.68 -7.06
C VAL A 97 -4.93 6.92 -6.98
N GLY A 98 -4.15 6.14 -7.73
CA GLY A 98 -2.69 6.33 -7.82
C GLY A 98 -2.32 7.69 -8.40
N LEU A 99 -3.00 8.12 -9.46
CA LEU A 99 -2.80 9.42 -10.08
C LEU A 99 -3.19 10.59 -9.17
N SER A 100 -4.29 10.45 -8.42
CA SER A 100 -4.71 11.44 -7.42
C SER A 100 -3.65 11.61 -6.32
N LYS A 101 -3.10 10.51 -5.81
CA LYS A 101 -2.01 10.52 -4.84
C LYS A 101 -0.75 11.16 -5.40
N TYR A 102 -0.40 10.84 -6.64
CA TYR A 102 0.74 11.46 -7.33
C TYR A 102 0.57 12.98 -7.47
N ILE A 103 -0.63 13.45 -7.85
CA ILE A 103 -0.93 14.89 -7.96
C ILE A 103 -0.81 15.60 -6.60
N GLN A 104 -1.23 14.94 -5.51
CA GLN A 104 -1.22 15.53 -4.17
C GLN A 104 0.18 15.57 -3.53
N SER A 105 0.96 14.51 -3.65
CA SER A 105 2.19 14.32 -2.88
C SER A 105 3.48 14.47 -3.70
N GLY A 106 3.42 14.55 -5.03
CA GLY A 106 4.59 14.55 -5.92
C GLY A 106 5.35 13.21 -5.98
N ASN A 107 5.27 12.41 -4.91
CA ASN A 107 5.73 11.03 -4.82
C ASN A 107 4.55 10.09 -4.51
N ILE A 108 4.57 8.91 -5.11
CA ILE A 108 3.54 7.87 -4.97
C ILE A 108 3.70 7.11 -3.63
N VAL A 109 4.94 7.06 -3.13
CA VAL A 109 5.32 6.45 -1.84
C VAL A 109 5.59 7.57 -0.86
N ASP A 110 4.88 7.57 0.27
CA ASP A 110 5.11 8.51 1.36
C ASP A 110 6.43 8.18 2.06
N THR A 111 7.54 8.62 1.45
CA THR A 111 8.89 8.46 2.00
C THR A 111 9.05 9.26 3.29
N GLY A 112 8.22 10.29 3.53
CA GLY A 112 8.23 11.07 4.76
C GLY A 112 7.97 10.22 5.99
N ASN A 113 6.88 9.45 6.00
CA ASN A 113 6.59 8.54 7.12
C ASN A 113 7.63 7.44 7.30
N ILE A 114 8.27 6.96 6.22
CA ILE A 114 9.29 5.92 6.32
C ILE A 114 10.59 6.49 6.89
N VAL A 115 11.02 7.68 6.45
CA VAL A 115 12.25 8.33 6.93
C VAL A 115 12.08 8.83 8.35
N LEU A 116 10.92 9.39 8.71
CA LEU A 116 10.64 9.81 10.10
C LEU A 116 10.67 8.60 11.06
N ASN A 117 10.11 7.46 10.67
CA ASN A 117 10.18 6.24 11.47
C ASN A 117 11.60 5.66 11.56
N ILE A 118 12.42 5.80 10.50
CA ILE A 118 13.81 5.32 10.51
C ILE A 118 14.69 6.24 11.36
N GLU A 119 14.51 7.56 11.27
CA GLU A 119 15.25 8.55 12.06
C GLU A 119 14.92 8.44 13.56
N GLU A 120 13.64 8.23 13.90
CA GLU A 120 13.21 7.95 15.27
C GLU A 120 13.75 6.60 15.79
N ALA A 121 13.78 5.57 14.94
CA ALA A 121 14.36 4.27 15.31
C ALA A 121 15.90 4.32 15.47
N GLU A 122 16.58 5.14 14.68
CA GLU A 122 18.03 5.37 14.76
C GLU A 122 18.38 6.15 16.03
N TYR A 123 17.60 7.17 16.39
CA TYR A 123 17.75 7.93 17.64
C TYR A 123 17.55 7.07 18.90
N LEU A 124 16.53 6.19 18.90
CA LEU A 124 16.29 5.29 20.03
C LEU A 124 17.41 4.27 20.20
N LYS A 125 18.00 3.82 19.08
CA LYS A 125 19.12 2.87 19.10
C LYS A 125 20.41 3.51 19.61
N ASP A 126 20.70 4.75 19.20
CA ASP A 126 21.83 5.52 19.70
C ASP A 126 21.71 5.80 21.21
N MET A 127 20.47 6.03 21.69
CA MET A 127 20.20 6.17 23.12
C MET A 127 20.43 4.84 23.87
N GLU A 128 19.95 3.71 23.34
CA GLU A 128 20.16 2.38 23.95
C GLU A 128 21.65 2.00 24.03
N ASP A 129 22.42 2.25 22.96
CA ASP A 129 23.87 1.96 22.91
C ASP A 129 24.66 2.85 23.90
N SER A 130 24.24 4.11 24.09
CA SER A 130 24.86 5.02 25.07
C SER A 130 24.66 4.53 26.51
N VAL A 131 23.45 4.08 26.87
CA VAL A 131 23.10 3.56 28.19
C VAL A 131 23.79 2.21 28.45
N ALA A 132 23.84 1.34 27.45
CA ALA A 132 24.52 0.05 27.56
C ALA A 132 26.02 0.21 27.86
N SER A 133 26.66 1.24 27.30
CA SER A 133 28.06 1.54 27.56
C SER A 133 28.32 2.06 28.99
N GLU A 134 27.38 2.82 29.56
CA GLU A 134 27.47 3.37 30.91
C GLU A 134 27.32 2.27 31.98
N ASP A 135 26.37 1.34 31.81
CA ASP A 135 26.19 0.19 32.70
C ASP A 135 27.42 -0.74 32.71
N LEU A 136 28.06 -0.91 31.55
CA LEU A 136 29.29 -1.70 31.41
C LEU A 136 30.46 -1.05 32.15
N GLN A 137 30.60 0.28 32.07
CA GLN A 137 31.62 1.03 32.81
C GLN A 137 31.40 0.91 34.31
N LYS A 138 30.17 1.11 34.78
CA LYS A 138 29.81 1.02 36.20
C LYS A 138 30.08 -0.39 36.77
N LYS A 139 29.76 -1.43 36.00
CA LYS A 139 30.05 -2.82 36.39
C LYS A 139 31.55 -3.15 36.41
N ALA A 140 32.33 -2.54 35.51
CA ALA A 140 33.78 -2.68 35.50
C ALA A 140 34.43 -1.99 36.72
N GLU A 141 33.97 -0.79 37.08
CA GLU A 141 34.43 -0.06 38.27
C GLU A 141 34.17 -0.86 39.56
N GLU A 142 32.98 -1.44 39.71
CA GLU A 142 32.67 -2.31 40.86
C GLU A 142 33.56 -3.55 40.92
N ALA A 143 33.91 -4.14 39.77
CA ALA A 143 34.81 -5.30 39.71
C ALA A 143 36.25 -4.94 40.09
N HIS A 144 36.74 -3.76 39.70
CA HIS A 144 38.04 -3.24 40.12
C HIS A 144 38.08 -2.99 41.63
N GLN A 145 37.02 -2.42 42.19
CA GLN A 145 36.93 -2.16 43.63
C GLN A 145 36.93 -3.46 44.45
N LYS A 146 36.15 -4.47 44.04
CA LYS A 146 36.17 -5.81 44.67
C LYS A 146 37.54 -6.49 44.57
N THR A 147 38.25 -6.27 43.46
CA THR A 147 39.61 -6.80 43.26
C THR A 147 40.61 -6.10 44.19
N ALA A 148 40.52 -4.77 44.33
CA ALA A 148 41.36 -4.01 45.26
C ALA A 148 41.13 -4.42 46.72
N GLU A 149 39.86 -4.59 47.13
CA GLU A 149 39.52 -5.05 48.48
C GLU A 149 40.05 -6.46 48.79
N ASN A 150 39.95 -7.38 47.83
CA ASN A 150 40.48 -8.73 47.97
C ASN A 150 42.01 -8.76 48.08
N GLN A 151 42.72 -7.90 47.34
CA GLN A 151 44.17 -7.78 47.43
C GLN A 151 44.61 -7.23 48.79
N VAL A 152 43.93 -6.20 49.31
CA VAL A 152 44.20 -5.63 50.64
C VAL A 152 43.92 -6.64 51.75
N SER A 153 42.82 -7.38 51.65
CA SER A 153 42.46 -8.49 52.55
C SER A 153 43.55 -9.56 52.61
N THR A 154 44.09 -9.95 51.45
CA THR A 154 45.14 -10.97 51.33
C THR A 154 46.47 -10.47 51.90
N ALA A 155 46.85 -9.22 51.61
CA ALA A 155 48.05 -8.60 52.17
C ALA A 155 48.01 -8.52 53.71
N LYS A 156 46.85 -8.15 54.29
CA LYS A 156 46.65 -8.15 55.75
C LYS A 156 46.80 -9.55 56.36
N ARG A 157 46.28 -10.61 55.70
CA ARG A 157 46.45 -12.00 56.15
C ARG A 157 47.92 -12.43 56.14
N GLN A 158 48.67 -12.08 55.10
CA GLN A 158 50.11 -12.35 55.00
C GLN A 158 50.91 -11.60 56.07
N GLN A 159 50.59 -10.33 56.30
CA GLN A 159 51.24 -9.53 57.33
C GLN A 159 50.98 -10.09 58.74
N HIS A 160 49.75 -10.55 59.03
CA HIS A 160 49.43 -11.23 60.28
C HIS A 160 50.16 -12.58 60.43
N GLN A 161 50.32 -13.36 59.35
CA GLN A 161 51.10 -14.62 59.38
C GLN A 161 52.58 -14.35 59.69
N TYR A 162 53.20 -13.37 59.04
CA TYR A 162 54.59 -12.98 59.32
C TYR A 162 54.76 -12.55 60.79
N ARG A 163 53.82 -11.75 61.31
CA ARG A 163 53.84 -11.30 62.71
C ARG A 163 53.65 -12.45 63.70
N ARG A 164 52.90 -13.50 63.36
CA ARG A 164 52.75 -14.71 64.19
C ARG A 164 54.01 -15.59 64.19
N HIS A 165 54.74 -15.67 63.07
CA HIS A 165 56.00 -16.41 63.01
C HIS A 165 57.15 -15.69 63.74
N HIS A 166 57.17 -14.36 63.73
CA HIS A 166 58.20 -13.59 64.42
C HIS A 166 58.09 -13.68 65.95
N ASN A 167 56.88 -13.84 66.52
CA ASN A 167 56.64 -13.85 67.97
C ASN A 167 56.70 -15.25 68.63
N ARG A 168 57.18 -16.27 67.90
CA ARG A 168 57.27 -17.68 68.36
C ARG A 168 58.72 -18.16 68.57
N LYS A 169 59.69 -17.25 68.50
CA LYS A 169 61.09 -17.45 68.90
C LYS A 169 61.34 -16.67 70.19
#